data_AF-A0A4U0NG63-F1
#
_entry.id   AF-A0A4U0NG63-F1
#
_cell.length_a   1.000
_cell.length_b   1.000
_cell.length_c   1.000
_cell.angle_alpha   90.00
_cell.angle_beta   90.00
_cell.angle_gamma   90.00
#
_symmetry.space_group_name_H-M   'P 1'
#
loop_
_entity.id
_entity.type
_entity.pdbx_description
1 polymer ?
#
loop_
_entity_poly.entity_id
_entity_poly.type
_entity_poly.pdbx_seq_one_letter_code
_entity_poly.pdbx_strand_id
1 'polypeptide(L)'
;MRATALTLATATVALLACGTAVAASAAPQDGPWTRTVSVEGKLDRLTAWCPDGYRVTSGGFHAPGYEMEQTITTSRPTSDGTGWVVSASAVNPDLLKQLDSLQGKQDAVDNATTDASREAARRDLEDAQKVAYDMPQRAAIKGTAYAVCTDAS
;
A
#
# COMPACT_ATOMS: atom_id res chain seq x y z
N MET A 1 57.96 23.93 67.78
CA MET A 1 58.23 25.37 67.96
C MET A 1 57.90 26.08 66.65
N ARG A 2 57.25 27.24 66.74
CA ARG A 2 56.74 28.07 65.63
C ARG A 2 57.87 28.64 64.76
N ALA A 3 57.61 28.75 63.46
CA ALA A 3 57.96 29.90 62.60
C ALA A 3 57.03 29.83 61.35
N THR A 4 56.01 30.67 61.13
CA THR A 4 56.03 32.08 60.64
C THR A 4 57.15 32.32 59.62
N ALA A 5 56.97 32.83 58.40
CA ALA A 5 56.00 33.80 57.88
C ALA A 5 56.11 33.81 56.31
N LEU A 6 55.03 34.03 55.56
CA LEU A 6 54.59 35.29 54.89
C LEU A 6 54.96 35.42 53.38
N THR A 7 53.90 35.50 52.56
CA THR A 7 53.69 36.43 51.40
C THR A 7 54.60 36.29 50.15
N LEU A 8 54.14 36.39 48.89
CA LEU A 8 53.19 37.33 48.29
C LEU A 8 52.56 36.78 46.97
N ALA A 9 51.36 37.29 46.70
CA ALA A 9 50.84 37.72 45.38
C ALA A 9 50.41 36.69 44.31
N THR A 10 49.13 36.34 44.41
CA THR A 10 48.08 36.45 43.36
C THR A 10 48.49 36.86 41.93
N ALA A 11 48.15 36.02 40.96
CA ALA A 11 47.38 36.41 39.77
C ALA A 11 46.69 35.18 39.16
N THR A 12 45.37 35.14 39.31
CA THR A 12 44.42 34.20 38.70
C THR A 12 44.33 34.35 37.19
N VAL A 13 44.40 33.26 36.42
CA VAL A 13 43.65 33.11 35.15
C VAL A 13 43.11 31.68 35.02
N ALA A 14 41.79 31.61 35.09
CA ALA A 14 40.82 30.71 34.44
C ALA A 14 41.01 29.18 34.43
N LEU A 15 39.99 28.54 35.02
CA LEU A 15 39.60 27.12 34.90
C LEU A 15 39.53 26.62 33.45
N LEU A 16 39.95 25.37 33.23
CA LEU A 16 39.15 24.42 32.45
C LEU A 16 39.34 23.01 33.02
N ALA A 17 38.29 22.55 33.71
CA ALA A 17 38.26 21.31 34.47
C ALA A 17 38.05 20.07 33.59
N CYS A 18 38.57 18.96 34.08
CA CYS A 18 38.35 17.59 33.65
C CYS A 18 36.87 17.26 33.37
N GLY A 19 36.64 16.40 32.37
CA GLY A 19 35.36 15.72 32.20
C GLY A 19 35.50 14.55 31.23
N THR A 20 35.49 13.34 31.77
CA THR A 20 35.37 12.06 31.06
C THR A 20 34.27 12.09 30.02
N ALA A 21 34.56 11.62 28.81
CA ALA A 21 33.58 11.44 27.74
C ALA A 21 32.45 10.53 28.24
N VAL A 22 31.29 11.13 28.51
CA VAL A 22 30.04 10.41 28.72
C VAL A 22 29.69 9.76 27.38
N ALA A 23 29.74 8.43 27.33
CA ALA A 23 29.11 7.67 26.27
C ALA A 23 27.63 8.09 26.26
N ALA A 24 27.22 8.78 25.20
CA ALA A 24 25.82 9.10 24.97
C ALA A 24 25.07 7.78 24.85
N SER A 25 24.44 7.35 25.95
CA SER A 25 23.35 6.38 25.88
C SER A 25 22.31 6.98 24.95
N ALA A 26 22.10 6.35 23.79
CA ALA A 26 20.99 6.69 22.92
C ALA A 26 19.73 6.69 23.79
N ALA A 27 19.10 7.86 23.90
CA ALA A 27 17.82 7.98 24.61
C ALA A 27 16.83 6.99 23.95
N PRO A 28 15.95 6.35 24.73
CA PRO A 28 14.84 5.61 24.14
C PRO A 28 14.09 6.54 23.18
N GLN A 29 13.84 6.05 21.97
CA GLN A 29 13.05 6.79 20.99
C GLN A 29 11.61 6.83 21.50
N ASP A 30 11.20 7.94 22.14
CA ASP A 30 9.84 8.19 22.64
C ASP A 30 8.84 8.36 21.48
N GLY A 31 8.64 7.31 20.68
CA GLY A 31 7.52 7.16 19.76
C GLY A 31 6.45 6.24 20.36
N PRO A 32 5.19 6.31 19.90
CA PRO A 32 4.20 5.34 20.31
C PRO A 32 4.67 3.94 19.91
N TRP A 33 4.59 2.99 20.85
CA TRP A 33 4.91 1.56 20.66
C TRP A 33 4.15 0.92 19.50
N THR A 34 3.01 1.51 19.13
CA THR A 34 2.17 1.10 18.01
C THR A 34 1.92 2.28 17.07
N ARG A 35 1.98 2.02 15.76
CA ARG A 35 1.68 2.97 14.69
C ARG A 35 0.75 2.33 13.68
N THR A 36 -0.19 3.09 13.13
CA THR A 36 -0.96 2.67 11.96
C THR A 36 -0.44 3.40 10.74
N VAL A 37 -0.10 2.65 9.70
CA VAL A 37 0.25 3.20 8.38
C VAL A 37 -0.86 2.85 7.41
N SER A 38 -1.12 3.76 6.47
CA SER A 38 -2.08 3.56 5.40
C SER A 38 -1.47 3.95 4.05
N VAL A 39 -1.92 3.28 3.00
CA VAL A 39 -1.56 3.62 1.63
C VAL A 39 -2.78 3.45 0.74
N GLU A 40 -3.03 4.45 -0.12
CA GLU A 40 -4.09 4.40 -1.11
C GLU A 40 -3.55 3.93 -2.45
N GLY A 41 -4.33 3.13 -3.17
CA GLY A 41 -3.91 2.61 -4.46
C GLY A 41 -4.84 1.58 -5.05
N LYS A 42 -4.35 0.89 -6.08
CA LYS A 42 -5.02 -0.28 -6.64
C LYS A 42 -4.74 -1.48 -5.75
N LEU A 43 -5.81 -2.14 -5.31
CA LEU A 43 -5.73 -3.28 -4.42
C LEU A 43 -5.37 -4.58 -5.13
N ASP A 44 -5.09 -4.64 -6.44
CA ASP A 44 -4.66 -5.89 -7.09
C ASP A 44 -3.35 -6.42 -6.49
N ARG A 45 -2.47 -5.52 -6.01
CA ARG A 45 -1.39 -5.82 -5.08
C ARG A 45 -0.91 -4.54 -4.41
N LEU A 46 -1.49 -4.22 -3.25
CA LEU A 46 -1.11 -3.06 -2.44
C LEU A 46 -0.50 -3.50 -1.12
N THR A 47 0.61 -2.87 -0.71
CA THR A 47 1.26 -3.16 0.57
C THR A 47 1.44 -1.90 1.39
N ALA A 48 0.89 -1.90 2.61
CA ALA A 48 1.17 -0.89 3.62
C ALA A 48 2.42 -1.30 4.41
N TRP A 49 3.52 -0.55 4.26
CA TRP A 49 4.81 -0.88 4.88
C TRP A 49 4.98 -0.18 6.23
N CYS A 50 5.37 -0.94 7.23
CA CYS A 50 5.80 -0.39 8.51
C CYS A 50 7.14 0.35 8.35
N PRO A 51 7.37 1.41 9.15
CA PRO A 51 8.68 2.05 9.20
C PRO A 51 9.76 1.08 9.70
N ASP A 52 11.03 1.41 9.43
CA ASP A 52 12.16 0.66 9.99
C ASP A 52 12.09 0.59 11.52
N GLY A 53 12.47 -0.57 12.06
CA GLY A 53 12.36 -0.86 13.50
C GLY A 53 10.97 -1.34 13.95
N TYR A 54 9.97 -1.34 13.06
CA TYR A 54 8.63 -1.87 13.37
C TYR A 54 8.34 -3.20 12.64
N ARG A 55 7.44 -3.99 13.20
CA ARG A 55 6.87 -5.21 12.61
C ARG A 55 5.35 -5.12 12.56
N VAL A 56 4.77 -5.71 11.52
CA VAL A 56 3.32 -5.74 11.37
C VAL A 56 2.71 -6.76 12.33
N THR A 57 1.67 -6.36 13.05
CA THR A 57 0.92 -7.24 13.96
C THR A 57 -0.49 -7.51 13.47
N SER A 58 -1.08 -6.54 12.77
CA SER A 58 -2.37 -6.68 12.11
C SER A 58 -2.47 -5.70 10.95
N GLY A 59 -3.52 -5.80 10.17
CA GLY A 59 -3.80 -4.87 9.10
C GLY A 59 -5.12 -5.20 8.43
N GLY A 60 -5.38 -4.52 7.33
CA GLY A 60 -6.60 -4.71 6.58
C GLY A 60 -6.66 -3.79 5.38
N PHE A 61 -7.86 -3.60 4.89
CA PHE A 61 -8.12 -2.65 3.81
C PHE A 61 -9.52 -2.09 3.92
N HIS A 62 -9.70 -0.97 3.24
CA HIS A 62 -10.98 -0.36 2.99
C HIS A 62 -11.08 -0.07 1.50
N ALA A 63 -12.19 -0.44 0.89
CA ALA A 63 -12.49 -0.11 -0.49
C ALA A 63 -13.90 0.52 -0.50
N PRO A 64 -14.05 1.79 -0.91
CA PRO A 64 -15.36 2.39 -1.01
C PRO A 64 -16.17 1.70 -2.11
N GLY A 65 -17.44 1.37 -1.81
CA GLY A 65 -18.28 0.59 -2.73
C GLY A 65 -17.85 -0.88 -2.84
N TYR A 66 -17.21 -1.44 -1.81
CA TYR A 66 -16.94 -2.87 -1.75
C TYR A 66 -18.24 -3.67 -1.63
N GLU A 67 -18.67 -4.29 -2.73
CA GLU A 67 -19.82 -5.19 -2.78
C GLU A 67 -19.37 -6.66 -2.79
N MET A 68 -20.27 -7.59 -2.45
CA MET A 68 -19.93 -9.03 -2.32
C MET A 68 -19.45 -9.69 -3.63
N GLU A 69 -19.61 -9.05 -4.78
CA GLU A 69 -19.06 -9.49 -6.07
C GLU A 69 -17.53 -9.32 -6.18
N GLN A 70 -16.94 -8.65 -5.19
CA GLN A 70 -15.51 -8.40 -5.09
C GLN A 70 -14.83 -9.54 -4.32
N THR A 71 -13.72 -10.03 -4.85
CA THR A 71 -12.95 -11.11 -4.25
C THR A 71 -11.69 -10.56 -3.59
N ILE A 72 -11.56 -10.78 -2.29
CA ILE A 72 -10.29 -10.67 -1.57
C ILE A 72 -9.52 -11.95 -1.83
N THR A 73 -8.37 -11.85 -2.49
CA THR A 73 -7.49 -13.00 -2.72
C THR A 73 -6.35 -13.03 -1.69
N THR A 74 -6.02 -11.89 -1.07
CA THR A 74 -4.98 -11.80 -0.04
C THR A 74 -5.26 -10.66 0.93
N SER A 75 -5.12 -10.91 2.23
CA SER A 75 -5.02 -9.88 3.27
C SER A 75 -4.23 -10.48 4.42
N ARG A 76 -2.93 -10.17 4.50
CA ARG A 76 -2.01 -10.83 5.43
C ARG A 76 -0.70 -10.03 5.59
N PRO A 77 0.12 -10.37 6.59
CA PRO A 77 1.51 -9.91 6.63
C PRO A 77 2.32 -10.33 5.40
N THR A 78 3.31 -9.53 5.04
CA THR A 78 4.41 -9.93 4.16
C THR A 78 5.26 -11.00 4.83
N SER A 79 6.02 -11.76 4.04
CA SER A 79 6.81 -12.90 4.55
C SER A 79 7.90 -12.49 5.54
N ASP A 80 8.42 -11.26 5.42
CA ASP A 80 9.40 -10.65 6.33
C ASP A 80 8.74 -9.93 7.53
N GLY A 81 7.40 -9.88 7.57
CA GLY A 81 6.63 -9.25 8.64
C GLY A 81 6.73 -7.72 8.69
N THR A 82 7.23 -7.07 7.63
CA THR A 82 7.44 -5.61 7.60
C THR A 82 6.26 -4.84 6.99
N GLY A 83 5.29 -5.52 6.38
CA GLY A 83 4.12 -4.86 5.80
C GLY A 83 2.87 -5.73 5.79
N TRP A 84 1.74 -5.10 5.51
CA TRP A 84 0.47 -5.78 5.27
C TRP A 84 0.13 -5.73 3.78
N VAL A 85 0.07 -6.89 3.13
CA VAL A 85 -0.26 -7.02 1.71
C VAL A 85 -1.73 -7.34 1.54
N VAL A 86 -2.35 -6.62 0.61
CA VAL A 86 -3.75 -6.77 0.21
C VAL A 86 -3.80 -7.03 -1.28
N SER A 87 -4.57 -8.04 -1.67
CA SER A 87 -4.96 -8.30 -3.04
C SER A 87 -6.49 -8.45 -3.09
N ALA A 88 -7.15 -7.55 -3.81
CA ALA A 88 -8.59 -7.54 -4.02
C ALA A 88 -8.91 -7.11 -5.45
N SER A 89 -9.94 -7.72 -6.04
CA SER A 89 -10.39 -7.42 -7.40
C SER A 89 -11.89 -7.62 -7.56
N ALA A 90 -12.49 -6.88 -8.48
CA ALA A 90 -13.90 -6.99 -8.85
C ALA A 90 -14.02 -7.62 -10.25
N VAL A 91 -15.23 -8.07 -10.59
CA VAL A 91 -15.59 -8.29 -12.01
C VAL A 91 -15.34 -6.99 -12.78
N ASN A 92 -14.75 -7.08 -13.97
CA ASN A 92 -14.50 -5.90 -14.78
C ASN A 92 -15.83 -5.35 -15.35
N PRO A 93 -16.28 -4.15 -14.94
CA PRO A 93 -17.55 -3.59 -15.41
C PRO A 93 -17.53 -3.29 -16.91
N ASP A 94 -16.36 -3.02 -17.49
CA ASP A 94 -16.25 -2.78 -18.93
C ASP A 94 -16.40 -4.08 -19.72
N LEU A 95 -15.98 -5.22 -19.16
CA LEU A 95 -16.25 -6.52 -19.78
C LEU A 95 -17.75 -6.81 -19.78
N LEU A 96 -18.46 -6.50 -18.69
CA LEU A 96 -19.91 -6.67 -18.62
C LEU A 96 -20.63 -5.84 -19.70
N LYS A 97 -20.24 -4.57 -19.88
CA LYS A 97 -20.76 -3.74 -20.98
C LYS A 97 -20.45 -4.32 -22.35
N GLN A 98 -19.25 -4.87 -22.53
CA GLN A 98 -18.87 -5.48 -23.79
C GLN A 98 -19.69 -6.75 -24.08
N LEU A 99 -19.99 -7.57 -23.07
CA LEU A 99 -20.86 -8.73 -23.21
C LEU A 99 -22.30 -8.35 -23.60
N ASP A 100 -22.84 -7.26 -23.02
CA ASP A 100 -24.15 -6.72 -23.42
C ASP A 100 -24.14 -6.21 -24.89
N SER A 101 -23.07 -5.52 -25.28
CA SER A 101 -22.88 -5.10 -26.67
C SER A 101 -22.79 -6.28 -27.64
N LEU A 102 -22.16 -7.38 -27.24
CA LEU A 102 -22.09 -8.60 -28.03
C LEU A 102 -23.46 -9.23 -28.26
N GLN A 103 -24.33 -9.22 -27.25
CA GLN A 103 -25.69 -9.70 -27.40
C GLN A 103 -26.46 -8.88 -28.45
N GLY A 104 -26.40 -7.54 -28.39
CA GLY A 104 -27.04 -6.70 -29.41
C GLY A 104 -26.47 -6.88 -30.83
N LYS A 105 -25.19 -7.22 -30.96
CA LYS A 105 -24.56 -7.56 -32.24
C LYS A 105 -25.01 -8.92 -32.76
N GLN A 106 -25.20 -9.90 -31.90
CA GLN A 106 -25.79 -11.18 -32.27
C GLN A 106 -27.22 -10.99 -32.77
N ASP A 107 -28.03 -10.18 -32.07
CA ASP A 107 -29.39 -9.85 -32.50
C ASP A 107 -29.40 -9.17 -33.88
N ALA A 108 -28.38 -8.34 -34.19
CA ALA A 108 -28.25 -7.71 -35.50
C ALA A 108 -27.94 -8.73 -36.62
N VAL A 109 -27.15 -9.77 -36.33
CA VAL A 109 -26.90 -10.88 -37.26
C VAL A 109 -28.20 -11.67 -37.49
N ASP A 110 -28.93 -11.97 -36.42
CA ASP A 110 -30.13 -12.80 -36.46
C ASP A 110 -31.30 -12.09 -37.18
N ASN A 111 -31.39 -10.76 -37.03
CA ASN A 111 -32.41 -9.92 -37.68
C ASN A 111 -32.03 -9.44 -39.09
N ALA A 112 -30.85 -9.80 -39.60
CA ALA A 112 -30.39 -9.34 -40.91
C ALA A 112 -31.22 -9.94 -42.06
N THR A 113 -31.88 -9.06 -42.83
CA THR A 113 -32.80 -9.43 -43.91
C THR A 113 -32.12 -9.65 -45.27
N THR A 114 -30.86 -9.24 -45.41
CA THR A 114 -30.05 -9.44 -46.63
C THR A 114 -28.71 -10.10 -46.31
N ASP A 115 -28.13 -10.79 -47.29
CA ASP A 115 -26.81 -11.41 -47.11
C ASP A 115 -25.70 -10.38 -46.89
N ALA A 116 -25.78 -9.23 -47.58
CA ALA A 116 -24.84 -8.13 -47.37
C ALA A 116 -24.92 -7.57 -45.95
N SER A 117 -26.14 -7.36 -45.41
CA SER A 117 -26.31 -6.91 -44.03
C SER A 117 -25.86 -7.96 -43.01
N ARG A 118 -26.08 -9.25 -43.29
CA ARG A 118 -25.69 -10.34 -42.40
C ARG A 118 -24.18 -10.48 -42.31
N GLU A 119 -23.50 -10.40 -43.45
CA GLU A 119 -22.04 -10.45 -43.53
C GLU A 119 -21.40 -9.26 -42.81
N ALA A 120 -21.94 -8.05 -42.98
CA ALA A 120 -21.48 -6.87 -42.24
C ALA A 120 -21.68 -7.03 -40.72
N ALA A 121 -22.87 -7.42 -40.28
CA ALA A 121 -23.16 -7.64 -38.86
C ALA A 121 -22.27 -8.74 -38.23
N ARG A 122 -21.95 -9.79 -39.00
CA ARG A 122 -21.08 -10.86 -38.54
C ARG A 122 -19.65 -10.38 -38.33
N ARG A 123 -19.09 -9.58 -39.23
CA ARG A 123 -17.75 -8.98 -39.04
C ARG A 123 -17.72 -8.09 -37.81
N ASP A 124 -18.75 -7.26 -37.63
CA ASP A 124 -18.89 -6.40 -36.46
C ASP A 124 -19.01 -7.17 -35.15
N LEU A 125 -19.62 -8.36 -35.17
CA LEU A 125 -19.68 -9.29 -34.04
C LEU A 125 -18.31 -9.92 -33.77
N GLU A 126 -17.64 -10.45 -34.79
CA GLU A 126 -16.32 -11.08 -34.67
C GLU A 126 -15.27 -10.10 -34.12
N ASP A 127 -15.26 -8.86 -34.60
CA ASP A 127 -14.37 -7.81 -34.10
C ASP A 127 -14.66 -7.48 -32.62
N ALA A 128 -15.94 -7.38 -32.25
CA ALA A 128 -16.32 -7.13 -30.86
C ALA A 128 -16.00 -8.30 -29.93
N GLN A 129 -16.11 -9.54 -30.41
CA GLN A 129 -15.77 -10.75 -29.66
C GLN A 129 -14.27 -10.81 -29.39
N LYS A 130 -13.46 -10.44 -30.39
CA LYS A 130 -12.01 -10.32 -30.23
C LYS A 130 -11.65 -9.30 -29.16
N VAL A 131 -12.27 -8.11 -29.18
CA VAL A 131 -12.08 -7.10 -28.13
C VAL A 131 -12.42 -7.66 -26.75
N ALA A 132 -13.58 -8.33 -26.61
CA ALA A 132 -14.00 -8.91 -25.34
C ALA A 132 -13.06 -10.01 -24.82
N TYR A 133 -12.53 -10.84 -25.73
CA TYR A 133 -11.59 -11.91 -25.39
C TYR A 133 -10.28 -11.39 -24.80
N ASP A 134 -9.77 -10.29 -25.35
CA ASP A 134 -8.52 -9.68 -24.90
C ASP A 134 -8.70 -8.82 -23.62
N MET A 135 -9.93 -8.66 -23.12
CA MET A 135 -10.20 -7.86 -21.91
C MET A 135 -9.89 -8.62 -20.61
N PRO A 136 -9.35 -7.94 -19.59
CA PRO A 136 -9.15 -8.53 -18.29
C PRO A 136 -10.50 -8.84 -17.65
N GLN A 137 -10.66 -10.08 -17.17
CA GLN A 137 -11.88 -10.55 -16.48
C GLN A 137 -12.13 -9.83 -15.15
N ARG A 138 -11.04 -9.41 -14.50
CA ARG A 138 -11.05 -8.73 -13.21
C ARG A 138 -10.42 -7.35 -13.32
N ALA A 139 -11.06 -6.38 -12.66
CA ALA A 139 -10.54 -5.03 -12.52
C ALA A 139 -9.97 -4.83 -11.12
N ALA A 140 -8.86 -4.09 -11.04
CA ALA A 140 -8.29 -3.67 -9.78
C ALA A 140 -9.22 -2.65 -9.11
N ILE A 141 -9.56 -2.89 -7.84
CA ILE A 141 -10.38 -1.96 -7.06
C ILE A 141 -9.46 -0.89 -6.46
N LYS A 142 -9.91 0.36 -6.42
CA LYS A 142 -9.22 1.40 -5.67
C LYS A 142 -9.61 1.31 -4.19
N GLY A 143 -8.64 1.42 -3.32
CA GLY A 143 -8.87 1.45 -1.90
C GLY A 143 -7.63 1.82 -1.11
N THR A 144 -7.72 1.60 0.18
CA THR A 144 -6.68 1.89 1.15
C THR A 144 -6.29 0.59 1.83
N ALA A 145 -5.00 0.27 1.86
CA ALA A 145 -4.46 -0.78 2.72
C ALA A 145 -3.95 -0.16 4.02
N TYR A 146 -4.08 -0.88 5.13
CA TYR A 146 -3.63 -0.47 6.45
C TYR A 146 -2.73 -1.53 7.07
N ALA A 147 -1.71 -1.11 7.80
CA ALA A 147 -0.91 -1.96 8.65
C ALA A 147 -0.81 -1.33 10.04
N VAL A 148 -1.00 -2.16 11.07
CA VAL A 148 -0.71 -1.84 12.47
C VAL A 148 0.67 -2.40 12.77
N CYS A 149 1.56 -1.50 13.10
CA CYS A 149 2.99 -1.71 13.25
C CYS A 149 3.34 -1.55 14.73
N THR A 150 3.96 -2.55 15.34
CA THR A 150 4.50 -2.45 16.69
C THR A 150 6.02 -2.41 16.63
N ASP A 151 6.62 -1.75 17.61
CA ASP A 151 8.08 -1.77 17.76
C ASP A 151 8.59 -3.22 17.86
N ALA A 152 9.72 -3.49 17.22
CA ALA A 152 10.34 -4.81 17.16
C ALA A 152 11.41 -5.02 18.26
N SER A 153 11.59 -4.05 19.16
CA SER A 153 12.55 -4.05 20.27
C SER A 153 12.26 -5.06 21.38
#